data_AF-A0A3C0AGH1-F1
#
_entry.id   AF-A0A3C0AGH1-F1
#
_cell.length_a   1.000
_cell.length_b   1.000
_cell.length_c   1.000
_cell.angle_alpha   90.00
_cell.angle_beta   90.00
_cell.angle_gamma   90.00
#
_symmetry.space_group_name_H-M   'P 1'
#
loop_
_entity.id
_entity.type
_entity.pdbx_description
1 polymer ?
#
loop_
_entity_poly.entity_id
_entity_poly.type
_entity_poly.pdbx_seq_one_letter_code
_entity_poly.pdbx_strand_id
1 'polypeptide(L)'
;MRFAERWRGVPGHPFEQGFDLKLIPEKLTEPLRWVRSRKIFVCSMSDLFHEDVPDDFIVQAFKVMVSVNWHTFQVLTKRFGWLWGPRANCPQAA
;
A
#
# COMPACT_ATOMS: atom_id res chain seq x y z
N MET A 1 7.69 -10.92 21.79
CA MET A 1 8.60 -10.78 20.63
C MET A 1 7.76 -10.94 19.36
N ARG A 2 7.72 -9.95 18.46
CA ARG A 2 6.88 -10.01 17.24
C ARG A 2 7.50 -11.01 16.25
N PHE A 3 6.68 -11.76 15.51
CA PHE A 3 7.11 -12.82 14.58
C PHE A 3 8.29 -12.35 13.71
N ALA A 4 8.11 -11.29 12.91
CA ALA A 4 9.11 -10.81 11.95
C ALA A 4 10.46 -10.37 12.57
N GLU A 5 10.50 -9.98 13.85
CA GLU A 5 11.71 -9.46 14.49
C GLU A 5 12.82 -10.51 14.65
N ARG A 6 12.46 -11.80 14.61
CA ARG A 6 13.45 -12.90 14.64
C ARG A 6 14.41 -12.86 13.45
N TRP A 7 14.00 -12.27 12.33
CA TRP A 7 14.77 -12.25 11.09
C TRP A 7 15.43 -10.91 10.80
N ARG A 8 15.42 -9.98 11.76
CA ARG A 8 16.04 -8.66 11.59
C ARG A 8 17.56 -8.81 11.37
N GLY A 9 18.06 -8.26 10.26
CA GLY A 9 19.48 -8.34 9.89
C GLY A 9 19.92 -9.66 9.22
N VAL A 10 19.00 -10.56 8.87
CA VAL A 10 19.31 -11.74 8.04
C VAL A 10 19.31 -11.32 6.57
N PRO A 11 20.47 -11.33 5.87
CA PRO A 11 20.56 -10.82 4.51
C PRO A 11 19.64 -11.58 3.54
N GLY A 12 18.80 -10.84 2.81
CA GLY A 12 17.94 -11.39 1.76
C GLY A 12 16.65 -12.05 2.26
N HIS A 13 16.37 -11.98 3.57
CA HIS A 13 15.11 -12.50 4.10
C HIS A 13 13.97 -11.49 3.88
N PRO A 14 12.73 -11.92 3.55
CA PRO A 14 11.60 -11.00 3.36
C PRO A 14 11.28 -10.10 4.57
N PHE A 15 11.66 -10.56 5.77
CA PHE A 15 11.49 -9.84 7.05
C PHE A 15 12.81 -9.30 7.62
N GLU A 16 13.83 -9.09 6.77
CA GLU A 16 15.13 -8.51 7.20
C GLU A 16 14.95 -7.17 7.92
N GLN A 17 13.93 -6.41 7.53
CA GLN A 17 13.56 -5.10 8.10
C GLN A 17 12.37 -5.20 9.08
N GLY A 18 11.98 -6.40 9.52
CA GLY A 18 10.82 -6.59 10.37
C GLY A 18 9.51 -6.17 9.70
N PHE A 19 8.67 -5.42 10.41
CA PHE A 19 7.41 -4.84 9.91
C PHE A 19 7.54 -3.33 9.59
N ASP A 20 8.77 -2.84 9.41
CA ASP A 20 9.02 -1.43 9.12
C ASP A 20 8.37 -1.06 7.77
N LEU A 21 7.74 0.13 7.70
CA LEU A 21 7.07 0.58 6.49
C LEU A 21 8.09 0.75 5.35
N LYS A 22 7.78 0.15 4.20
CA LYS A 22 8.57 0.26 2.99
C LYS A 22 7.71 0.65 1.80
N LEU A 23 8.06 1.77 1.16
CA LEU A 23 7.52 2.15 -0.13
C LEU A 23 8.27 1.39 -1.23
N ILE A 24 7.53 0.84 -2.20
CA ILE A 24 8.11 0.10 -3.33
C ILE A 24 7.51 0.69 -4.63
N PRO A 25 8.02 1.84 -5.10
CA PRO A 25 7.48 2.54 -6.27
C PRO A 25 7.48 1.70 -7.54
N GLU A 26 8.43 0.78 -7.69
CA GLU A 26 8.56 -0.09 -8.87
C GLU A 26 7.29 -0.95 -9.05
N LYS A 27 6.64 -1.33 -7.94
CA LYS A 27 5.40 -2.11 -7.94
C LYS A 27 4.21 -1.36 -8.54
N LEU A 28 4.22 -0.03 -8.55
CA LEU A 28 3.17 0.77 -9.21
C LEU A 28 3.12 0.50 -10.71
N THR A 29 4.23 0.09 -11.33
CA THR A 29 4.27 -0.16 -12.77
C THR A 29 3.95 -1.60 -13.16
N GLU A 30 3.87 -2.54 -12.21
CA GLU A 30 3.57 -3.95 -12.51
C GLU A 30 2.21 -4.16 -13.20
N PRO A 31 1.11 -3.51 -12.76
CA PRO A 31 -0.19 -3.67 -13.41
C PRO A 31 -0.20 -3.28 -14.89
N LEU A 32 0.63 -2.31 -15.30
CA LEU A 32 0.75 -1.87 -16.70
C LEU A 32 1.27 -2.98 -17.62
N ARG A 33 2.00 -3.96 -17.09
CA ARG A 33 2.60 -5.05 -17.86
C ARG A 33 1.64 -6.23 -18.06
N TRP A 34 0.50 -6.26 -17.36
CA TRP A 34 -0.41 -7.40 -17.38
C TRP A 34 -1.54 -7.21 -18.39
N VAL A 35 -1.47 -7.97 -19.49
CA VAL A 35 -2.49 -7.95 -20.55
C VAL A 35 -3.81 -8.59 -20.11
N ARG A 36 -3.75 -9.62 -19.25
CA ARG A 36 -4.97 -10.30 -18.75
C ARG A 36 -5.49 -9.59 -17.52
N SER A 37 -6.81 -9.39 -17.45
CA SER A 37 -7.49 -8.88 -16.26
C SER A 37 -7.20 -9.76 -15.03
N ARG A 38 -7.05 -9.09 -13.88
CA ARG A 38 -6.68 -9.67 -12.59
C ARG A 38 -7.37 -8.91 -11.47
N LYS A 39 -7.59 -9.60 -10.36
CA LYS A 39 -7.91 -8.97 -9.07
C LYS A 39 -6.59 -8.69 -8.35
N ILE A 40 -6.36 -7.43 -7.99
CA ILE A 40 -5.11 -6.96 -7.40
C ILE A 40 -5.41 -6.45 -6.00
N PHE A 41 -4.77 -7.05 -5.01
CA PHE A 41 -4.84 -6.60 -3.63
C PHE A 41 -3.76 -5.54 -3.39
N VAL A 42 -4.18 -4.30 -3.12
CA VAL A 42 -3.28 -3.16 -2.92
C VAL A 42 -2.83 -3.16 -1.47
N CYS A 43 -1.51 -3.11 -1.25
CA CYS A 43 -0.89 -3.11 0.09
C CYS A 43 -1.20 -4.39 0.92
N SER A 44 -0.61 -5.53 0.52
CA SER A 44 -0.88 -6.86 1.10
C SER A 44 -0.69 -6.99 2.62
N MET A 45 0.30 -6.32 3.18
CA MET A 45 0.60 -6.34 4.62
C MET A 45 0.67 -4.94 5.23
N SER A 46 0.29 -3.91 4.48
CA SER A 46 0.40 -2.52 4.87
C SER A 46 -0.92 -1.77 4.62
N ASP A 47 -0.96 -0.49 4.98
CA ASP A 47 -2.12 0.37 4.73
C ASP A 47 -1.69 1.49 3.77
N LEU A 48 -2.42 1.66 2.66
CA LEU A 48 -2.11 2.70 1.67
C LEU A 48 -2.19 4.11 2.26
N PHE A 49 -3.03 4.30 3.28
CA PHE A 49 -3.26 5.59 3.94
C PHE A 49 -2.51 5.69 5.28
N HIS A 50 -1.44 4.91 5.47
CA HIS A 50 -0.60 5.02 6.66
C HIS A 50 0.01 6.43 6.78
N GLU A 51 0.25 6.90 8.00
CA GLU A 51 0.70 8.27 8.23
C GLU A 51 2.07 8.58 7.60
N ASP A 52 2.95 7.59 7.59
CA ASP A 52 4.27 7.70 6.94
C ASP A 52 4.23 7.50 5.41
N VAL A 53 3.06 7.28 4.80
CA VAL A 53 2.92 7.26 3.33
C VAL A 53 2.67 8.68 2.82
N PRO A 54 3.51 9.20 1.91
CA PRO A 54 3.31 10.51 1.30
C PRO A 54 2.05 10.54 0.42
N ASP A 55 1.33 11.66 0.46
CA ASP A 55 0.10 11.85 -0.34
C ASP A 55 0.36 11.74 -1.85
N ASP A 56 1.53 12.17 -2.32
CA ASP A 56 1.92 12.02 -3.73
C ASP A 56 2.00 10.55 -4.16
N PHE A 57 2.48 9.66 -3.28
CA PHE A 57 2.53 8.22 -3.56
C PHE A 57 1.12 7.62 -3.68
N ILE A 58 0.20 8.06 -2.83
CA ILE A 58 -1.22 7.67 -2.88
C ILE A 58 -1.81 8.11 -4.23
N VAL A 59 -1.59 9.37 -4.62
CA VAL A 59 -2.05 9.90 -5.90
C VAL A 59 -1.47 9.11 -7.08
N GLN A 60 -0.18 8.78 -7.06
CA GLN A 60 0.44 7.95 -8.10
C GLN A 60 -0.19 6.56 -8.18
N ALA A 61 -0.45 5.92 -7.04
CA ALA A 61 -1.10 4.61 -7.00
C ALA A 61 -2.50 4.66 -7.63
N PHE A 62 -3.32 5.65 -7.27
CA PHE A 62 -4.65 5.82 -7.86
C PHE A 62 -4.60 6.17 -9.35
N LYS A 63 -3.63 6.98 -9.80
CA LYS A 63 -3.41 7.25 -11.24
C LYS A 63 -3.17 5.96 -12.02
N VAL A 64 -2.38 5.03 -11.48
CA VAL A 64 -2.18 3.71 -12.09
C VAL A 64 -3.50 2.95 -12.14
N MET A 65 -4.22 2.86 -11.02
CA MET A 65 -5.50 2.12 -10.97
C MET A 65 -6.52 2.63 -12.01
N VAL A 66 -6.58 3.96 -12.20
CA VAL A 66 -7.43 4.59 -13.23
C VAL A 66 -6.92 4.29 -14.64
N SER A 67 -5.60 4.32 -14.85
CA SER A 67 -4.99 4.06 -16.16
C SER A 67 -5.16 2.61 -16.62
N VAL A 68 -5.18 1.65 -15.68
CA VAL A 68 -5.33 0.22 -15.96
C VAL A 68 -6.68 -0.35 -15.53
N ASN A 69 -7.74 0.30 -16.01
CA ASN A 69 -9.13 0.06 -15.60
C ASN A 69 -9.69 -1.36 -15.91
N TRP A 70 -8.97 -2.18 -16.67
CA TRP A 70 -9.36 -3.58 -16.93
C TRP A 70 -9.03 -4.51 -15.75
N HIS A 71 -8.26 -4.04 -14.76
CA HIS A 71 -8.02 -4.76 -13.51
C HIS A 71 -9.03 -4.35 -12.43
N THR A 72 -9.32 -5.28 -11.53
CA THR A 72 -10.11 -4.99 -10.34
C THR A 72 -9.16 -4.80 -9.16
N PHE A 73 -9.17 -3.62 -8.54
CA PHE A 73 -8.35 -3.31 -7.38
C PHE A 73 -9.16 -3.45 -6.10
N GLN A 74 -8.59 -4.14 -5.11
CA GLN A 74 -9.11 -4.18 -3.76
C GLN A 74 -8.18 -3.36 -2.86
N VAL A 75 -8.69 -2.23 -2.36
CA VAL A 75 -8.00 -1.36 -1.41
C VAL A 75 -8.66 -1.57 -0.05
N LEU A 76 -7.91 -2.10 0.91
CA LEU A 76 -8.36 -2.18 2.29
C LEU A 76 -7.60 -1.16 3.12
N THR A 77 -8.32 -0.43 3.96
CA THR A 77 -7.72 0.50 4.91
C THR A 77 -8.39 0.38 6.26
N LYS A 78 -7.60 0.55 7.31
CA LYS A 78 -8.08 0.68 8.70
C LYS A 78 -8.54 2.11 9.01
N ARG A 79 -8.32 3.06 8.08
CA ARG A 79 -8.58 4.48 8.31
C ARG A 79 -9.81 4.92 7.50
N PHE A 80 -10.97 4.83 8.15
CA PHE A 80 -12.29 5.03 7.53
C PHE A 80 -12.50 6.42 6.88
N GLY A 81 -11.89 7.49 7.39
CA GLY A 81 -12.11 8.86 6.89
C GLY A 81 -11.42 9.22 5.57
N TRP A 82 -10.49 8.41 5.09
CA TRP A 82 -9.67 8.74 3.92
C TRP A 82 -10.34 8.53 2.58
N LEU A 83 -11.36 7.68 2.54
CA LEU A 83 -12.12 7.44 1.31
C LEU A 83 -13.02 8.64 0.93
N TRP A 84 -13.20 9.62 1.83
CA TRP A 84 -14.25 10.64 1.74
C TRP A 84 -13.76 12.10 1.85
N GLY A 85 -12.46 12.37 2.01
CA GLY A 85 -11.97 13.76 2.08
C GLY A 85 -10.46 13.91 2.35
N PRO A 86 -9.94 15.16 2.34
CA PRO A 86 -8.53 15.45 2.61
C PRO A 86 -8.13 15.07 4.05
N ARG A 87 -6.88 14.64 4.18
CA ARG A 87 -6.16 14.17 5.38
C ARG A 87 -6.38 15.01 6.66
N ALA A 88 -6.73 16.28 6.51
CA ALA A 88 -6.76 17.27 7.58
C ALA A 88 -7.98 17.24 8.51
N ASN A 89 -9.03 16.44 8.23
CA ASN A 89 -10.31 16.58 8.97
C ASN A 89 -10.95 15.28 9.49
N CYS A 90 -10.20 14.17 9.56
CA CYS A 90 -10.71 13.00 10.26
C CYS A 90 -10.38 13.13 11.76
N PRO A 91 -11.36 13.37 12.65
CA PRO A 91 -11.11 13.23 14.08
C PRO A 91 -10.67 11.78 14.28
N GLN A 92 -9.47 11.61 14.81
CA GLN A 92 -8.99 10.30 15.22
C GLN A 92 -10.02 9.77 16.20
N ALA A 93 -10.73 8.71 15.81
CA ALA A 93 -11.64 8.03 16.72
C ALA A 93 -10.83 7.63 17.96
N ALA A 94 -11.38 7.98 19.12
CA ALA A 94 -10.85 7.71 20.44
C ALA A 94 -10.43 6.25 20.65
#